data_AF-A0A6A4NWJ2-F1
#
_entry.id   AF-A0A6A4NWJ2-F1
#
_cell.length_a   1.000
_cell.length_b   1.000
_cell.length_c   1.000
_cell.angle_alpha   90.00
_cell.angle_beta   90.00
_cell.angle_gamma   90.00
#
_symmetry.space_group_name_H-M   'P 1'
#
loop_
_entity.id
_entity.type
_entity.pdbx_description
1 polymer ?
#
loop_
_entity_poly.entity_id
_entity_poly.type
_entity_poly.pdbx_seq_one_letter_code
_entity_poly.pdbx_strand_id
1 'polypeptide(L)'
;MWESLVCILRQSISNKKHVYEISGKSQFKKKGVYSFRFEDYNSSVDFVNSPFLVQESTFKSKNGSFETLRLDLIDQTTTKYQDADIIVFNTGHWWTHDKTSKGEDYYQEGNHVYPRLKVLDAYTRALTTWAKWIDRKIDASLTQVFFRGYSITHFWGGQWNSGGQCHNETEPIFNESYLQKYPSKMWAVEHVIQNMKTPVIYMNVSRLTDYRKDGHPSLYRKEYKTAATEDSTALYEDCSHWCLPGVPDTWNELLYVSLLKYGKGTWKS
;
A
#
# COMPACT_ATOMS: atom_id res chain seq x y z
N MET A 1 7.65 -2.29 -0.60
CA MET A 1 7.76 -2.31 -2.08
C MET A 1 8.65 -1.18 -2.55
N TRP A 2 8.27 0.08 -2.33
CA TRP A 2 9.08 1.23 -2.75
C TRP A 2 10.52 1.22 -2.20
N GLU A 3 10.71 1.04 -0.88
CA GLU A 3 12.07 0.95 -0.29
C GLU A 3 12.91 -0.17 -0.92
N SER A 4 12.32 -1.36 -1.11
CA SER A 4 12.94 -2.48 -1.81
C SER A 4 13.33 -2.11 -3.25
N LEU A 5 12.46 -1.43 -3.99
CA LEU A 5 12.72 -1.03 -5.37
C LEU A 5 13.91 -0.06 -5.42
N VAL A 6 13.93 0.92 -4.52
CA VAL A 6 15.06 1.85 -4.39
C VAL A 6 16.35 1.11 -4.06
N CYS A 7 16.32 0.14 -3.14
CA CYS A 7 17.47 -0.69 -2.81
C CYS A 7 17.98 -1.48 -4.03
N ILE A 8 17.09 -2.19 -4.74
CA ILE A 8 17.42 -2.99 -5.92
C ILE A 8 18.07 -2.11 -7.01
N LEU A 9 17.41 -1.01 -7.36
CA LEU A 9 17.92 -0.10 -8.41
C LEU A 9 19.20 0.60 -7.98
N ARG A 10 19.33 0.99 -6.71
CA ARG A 10 20.56 1.60 -6.21
C ARG A 10 21.74 0.63 -6.34
N GLN A 11 21.52 -0.69 -6.27
CA GLN A 11 22.60 -1.66 -6.41
C GLN A 11 23.20 -1.72 -7.81
N SER A 12 22.45 -1.45 -8.88
CA SER A 12 22.95 -1.46 -10.25
C SER A 12 23.85 -0.26 -10.60
N ILE A 13 23.83 0.81 -9.79
CA ILE A 13 24.61 2.03 -10.05
C ILE A 13 26.03 1.94 -9.48
N SER A 14 27.05 2.28 -10.26
CA SER A 14 28.44 2.27 -9.79
C SER A 14 28.71 3.39 -8.78
N ASN A 15 28.37 4.64 -9.12
CA ASN A 15 28.55 5.77 -8.21
C ASN A 15 27.30 6.02 -7.37
N LYS A 16 27.28 5.47 -6.14
CA LYS A 16 26.11 5.59 -5.25
C LYS A 16 25.76 7.04 -4.85
N LYS A 17 26.65 8.02 -5.10
CA LYS A 17 26.37 9.44 -4.87
C LYS A 17 25.35 10.02 -5.87
N HIS A 18 25.20 9.39 -7.03
CA HIS A 18 24.22 9.75 -8.06
C HIS A 18 22.80 9.26 -7.72
N VAL A 19 22.61 8.71 -6.52
CA VAL A 19 21.32 8.30 -5.97
C VAL A 19 21.07 9.04 -4.65
N TYR A 20 20.08 9.92 -4.63
CA TYR A 20 19.76 10.72 -3.45
C TYR A 20 18.27 11.05 -3.35
N GLU A 21 17.83 11.33 -2.12
CA GLU A 21 16.48 11.82 -1.86
C GLU A 21 16.40 13.31 -2.24
N ILE A 22 15.42 13.67 -3.06
CA ILE A 22 15.32 14.98 -3.71
C ILE A 22 15.09 16.12 -2.69
N SER A 23 14.38 15.86 -1.59
CA SER A 23 14.12 16.86 -0.54
C SER A 23 15.27 17.06 0.45
N GLY A 24 16.38 16.31 0.31
CA GLY A 24 17.49 16.31 1.26
C GLY A 24 17.15 15.77 2.65
N LYS A 25 16.01 15.09 2.81
CA LYS A 25 15.57 14.55 4.11
C LYS A 25 16.31 13.25 4.40
N SER A 26 16.97 13.19 5.55
CA SER A 26 17.60 11.96 6.06
C SER A 26 16.63 11.05 6.82
N GLN A 27 15.47 11.58 7.25
CA GLN A 27 14.46 10.83 7.99
C GLN A 27 13.22 10.57 7.14
N PHE A 28 12.88 9.29 6.98
CA PHE A 28 11.60 8.85 6.44
C PHE A 28 10.47 9.22 7.40
N LYS A 29 9.66 10.24 7.08
CA LYS A 29 8.41 10.50 7.81
C LYS A 29 7.27 9.78 7.10
N LYS A 30 6.36 9.19 7.86
CA LYS A 30 5.20 8.43 7.33
C LYS A 30 4.14 9.30 6.63
N LYS A 31 4.42 10.57 6.33
CA LYS A 31 3.52 11.53 5.69
C LYS A 31 4.25 12.25 4.55
N GLY A 32 3.53 12.44 3.44
CA GLY A 32 3.98 13.21 2.28
C GLY A 32 4.47 12.35 1.11
N VAL A 33 5.31 12.98 0.29
CA VAL A 33 5.95 12.40 -0.90
C VAL A 33 7.44 12.22 -0.63
N TYR A 34 8.00 11.08 -1.02
CA TYR A 34 9.43 10.76 -0.94
C TYR A 34 9.91 10.35 -2.32
N SER A 35 10.90 11.06 -2.86
CA SER A 35 11.35 10.85 -4.22
C SER A 35 12.86 10.65 -4.23
N PHE A 36 13.32 9.55 -4.82
CA PHE A 36 14.74 9.28 -5.02
C PHE A 36 15.09 9.53 -6.49
N ARG A 37 16.11 10.36 -6.73
CA ARG A 37 16.66 10.62 -8.05
C ARG A 37 17.74 9.60 -8.36
N PHE A 38 17.74 9.07 -9.58
CA PHE A 38 18.79 8.22 -10.16
C PHE A 38 19.37 9.00 -11.35
N GLU A 39 20.43 9.78 -11.10
CA GLU A 39 20.94 10.76 -12.08
C GLU A 39 21.43 10.10 -13.37
N ASP A 40 22.14 8.98 -13.26
CA ASP A 40 22.71 8.23 -14.40
C ASP A 40 21.65 7.83 -15.45
N TYR A 41 20.38 7.73 -15.03
CA TYR A 41 19.26 7.32 -15.87
C TYR A 41 18.20 8.41 -16.05
N ASN A 42 18.45 9.62 -15.50
CA ASN A 42 17.48 10.70 -15.44
C ASN A 42 16.08 10.26 -14.98
N SER A 43 16.01 9.34 -14.01
CA SER A 43 14.75 8.77 -13.52
C SER A 43 14.56 9.04 -12.04
N SER A 44 13.31 8.95 -11.57
CA SER A 44 13.00 9.00 -10.15
C SER A 44 12.07 7.87 -9.73
N VAL A 45 12.14 7.51 -8.45
CA VAL A 45 11.27 6.52 -7.83
C VAL A 45 10.61 7.15 -6.61
N ASP A 46 9.30 7.30 -6.71
CA ASP A 46 8.53 8.15 -5.82
C ASP A 46 7.55 7.33 -4.99
N PHE A 47 7.40 7.70 -3.72
CA PHE A 47 6.41 7.16 -2.79
C PHE A 47 5.46 8.27 -2.36
N VAL A 48 4.17 8.04 -2.57
CA VAL A 48 3.11 8.98 -2.21
C VAL A 48 2.20 8.29 -1.18
N ASN A 49 2.18 8.82 0.04
CA ASN A 49 1.35 8.24 1.10
C ASN A 49 -0.12 8.67 0.96
N SER A 50 -0.94 7.78 0.42
CA SER A 50 -2.41 7.88 0.45
C SER A 50 -3.01 6.51 0.81
N PRO A 51 -3.16 6.19 2.11
CA PRO A 51 -3.52 4.84 2.55
C PRO A 51 -4.91 4.40 2.06
N PHE A 52 -5.82 5.34 1.86
CA PHE A 52 -7.19 5.10 1.41
C PHE A 52 -7.41 5.41 -0.08
N LEU A 53 -6.45 6.03 -0.78
CA LEU A 53 -6.58 6.62 -2.13
C LEU A 53 -7.58 7.78 -2.25
N VAL A 54 -8.59 7.79 -1.38
CA VAL A 54 -9.60 8.84 -1.25
C VAL A 54 -9.28 9.76 -0.07
N GLN A 55 -9.94 10.92 -0.04
CA GLN A 55 -9.56 12.04 0.80
C GLN A 55 -10.02 11.88 2.26
N GLU A 56 -9.08 11.93 3.21
CA GLU A 56 -9.38 12.19 4.62
C GLU A 56 -9.85 13.65 4.81
N SER A 57 -10.86 13.86 5.65
CA SER A 57 -11.53 15.15 5.82
C SER A 57 -12.05 15.35 7.24
N THR A 58 -12.71 16.48 7.45
CA THR A 58 -13.37 16.83 8.70
C THR A 58 -14.76 17.35 8.38
N PHE A 59 -15.78 16.73 8.95
CA PHE A 59 -17.16 17.18 8.83
C PHE A 59 -17.53 18.09 9.99
N LYS A 60 -18.18 19.22 9.70
CA LYS A 60 -18.69 20.16 10.71
C LYS A 60 -20.18 19.96 10.89
N SER A 61 -20.59 19.50 12.07
CA SER A 61 -21.98 19.37 12.49
C SER A 61 -22.33 20.45 13.54
N LYS A 62 -23.62 20.58 13.88
CA LYS A 62 -24.09 21.47 14.95
C LYS A 62 -23.45 21.16 16.30
N ASN A 63 -23.09 19.90 16.54
CA ASN A 63 -22.54 19.42 17.81
C ASN A 63 -21.00 19.39 17.84
N GLY A 64 -20.32 19.93 16.82
CA GLY A 64 -18.87 19.94 16.71
C GLY A 64 -18.36 19.38 15.39
N SER A 65 -17.05 19.22 15.28
CA SER A 65 -16.38 18.67 14.09
C SER A 65 -15.75 17.31 14.38
N PHE A 66 -15.86 16.38 13.44
CA PHE A 66 -15.27 15.05 13.54
C PHE A 66 -14.62 14.62 12.22
N GLU A 67 -13.68 13.69 12.29
CA GLU A 67 -12.94 13.19 11.12
C GLU A 67 -13.85 12.30 10.26
N THR A 68 -13.71 12.44 8.94
CA THR A 68 -14.42 11.61 7.97
C THR A 68 -13.51 11.18 6.82
N LEU A 69 -13.93 10.15 6.10
CA LEU A 69 -13.30 9.72 4.85
C LEU A 69 -14.26 9.98 3.69
N ARG A 70 -13.86 10.87 2.78
CA ARG A 70 -14.62 11.25 1.59
C ARG A 70 -14.50 10.18 0.53
N LEU A 71 -15.47 9.28 0.44
CA LEU A 71 -15.45 8.18 -0.52
C LEU A 71 -15.61 8.65 -1.97
N ASP A 72 -16.15 9.85 -2.17
CA ASP A 72 -16.45 10.48 -3.45
C ASP A 72 -15.34 11.40 -3.97
N LEU A 73 -14.29 11.64 -3.18
CA LEU A 73 -13.17 12.51 -3.55
C LEU A 73 -11.84 11.75 -3.50
N ILE A 74 -11.07 11.85 -4.58
CA ILE A 74 -9.71 11.31 -4.61
C ILE A 74 -8.79 12.16 -3.70
N ASP A 75 -7.77 11.53 -3.14
CA ASP A 75 -6.74 12.21 -2.37
C ASP A 75 -6.05 13.34 -3.17
N GLN A 76 -5.79 14.46 -2.52
CA GLN A 76 -5.23 15.66 -3.17
C GLN A 76 -3.78 15.48 -3.66
N THR A 77 -3.09 14.45 -3.15
CA THR A 77 -1.73 14.08 -3.57
C THR A 77 -1.65 13.57 -5.01
N THR A 78 -2.78 13.32 -5.70
CA THR A 78 -2.80 12.91 -7.12
C THR A 78 -2.01 13.83 -8.03
N THR A 79 -1.99 15.13 -7.72
CA THR A 79 -1.23 16.15 -8.46
C THR A 79 0.28 15.91 -8.46
N LYS A 80 0.79 15.00 -7.62
CA LYS A 80 2.21 14.68 -7.48
C LYS A 80 2.68 13.52 -8.35
N TYR A 81 1.76 12.77 -8.96
CA TYR A 81 2.11 11.55 -9.70
C TYR A 81 1.26 11.32 -10.96
N GLN A 82 0.32 12.21 -11.28
CA GLN A 82 -0.59 12.04 -12.43
C GLN A 82 0.14 12.03 -13.79
N ASP A 83 1.37 12.52 -13.85
CA ASP A 83 2.25 12.61 -15.01
C ASP A 83 3.37 11.55 -15.01
N ALA A 84 3.37 10.62 -14.06
CA ALA A 84 4.37 9.57 -14.00
C ALA A 84 4.22 8.54 -15.14
N ASP A 85 5.32 8.01 -15.65
CA ASP A 85 5.33 6.97 -16.69
C ASP A 85 4.76 5.63 -16.17
N ILE A 86 4.96 5.34 -14.89
CA ILE A 86 4.50 4.12 -14.22
C ILE A 86 3.91 4.50 -12.86
N ILE A 87 2.67 4.10 -12.61
CA ILE A 87 2.01 4.31 -11.31
C ILE A 87 1.61 2.95 -10.73
N VAL A 88 2.09 2.64 -9.52
CA VAL A 88 1.72 1.42 -8.79
C VAL A 88 0.85 1.78 -7.60
N PHE A 89 -0.46 1.50 -7.70
CA PHE A 89 -1.41 1.69 -6.61
C PHE A 89 -1.47 0.47 -5.69
N ASN A 90 -1.74 0.71 -4.41
CA ASN A 90 -2.21 -0.31 -3.50
C ASN A 90 -3.03 0.30 -2.37
N THR A 91 -4.01 -0.43 -1.85
CA THR A 91 -4.73 -0.04 -0.64
C THR A 91 -5.38 -1.26 0.02
N GLY A 92 -5.52 -1.25 1.35
CA GLY A 92 -6.23 -2.32 2.05
C GLY A 92 -5.96 -2.44 3.55
N HIS A 93 -4.73 -2.20 4.02
CA HIS A 93 -4.36 -2.44 5.43
C HIS A 93 -5.00 -1.45 6.40
N TRP A 94 -5.39 -0.26 5.92
CA TRP A 94 -6.08 0.75 6.72
C TRP A 94 -7.60 0.57 6.69
N TRP A 95 -8.11 -0.25 5.78
CA TRP A 95 -9.53 -0.59 5.69
C TRP A 95 -9.89 -1.70 6.68
N THR A 96 -9.80 -1.41 7.97
CA THR A 96 -10.22 -2.32 9.05
C THR A 96 -11.27 -1.64 9.90
N HIS A 97 -12.14 -2.42 10.54
CA HIS A 97 -13.21 -1.91 11.39
C HIS A 97 -12.69 -0.88 12.41
N ASP A 98 -11.58 -1.19 13.10
CA ASP A 98 -11.04 -0.28 14.11
C ASP A 98 -10.39 0.99 13.55
N LYS A 99 -9.75 0.91 12.37
CA LYS A 99 -9.08 2.07 11.74
C LYS A 99 -10.02 2.99 10.99
N THR A 100 -11.24 2.56 10.74
CA THR A 100 -12.26 3.34 10.04
C THR A 100 -13.45 3.62 10.95
N SER A 101 -13.17 3.92 12.22
CA SER A 101 -14.16 4.31 13.24
C SER A 101 -15.35 3.37 13.34
N LYS A 102 -15.12 2.06 13.22
CA LYS A 102 -16.16 1.00 13.26
C LYS A 102 -17.22 1.12 12.15
N GLY A 103 -16.96 1.98 11.16
CA GLY A 103 -17.89 2.36 10.11
C GLY A 103 -19.03 3.27 10.60
N GLU A 104 -18.91 3.87 11.78
CA GLU A 104 -19.92 4.73 12.40
C GLU A 104 -19.54 6.20 12.20
N ASP A 105 -20.45 6.99 11.64
CA ASP A 105 -20.30 8.44 11.40
C ASP A 105 -18.97 8.89 10.75
N TYR A 106 -18.33 8.01 9.96
CA TYR A 106 -16.98 8.27 9.42
C TYR A 106 -16.95 8.38 7.91
N TYR A 107 -17.74 7.57 7.20
CA TYR A 107 -17.74 7.60 5.74
C TYR A 107 -18.66 8.70 5.24
N GLN A 108 -18.18 9.50 4.28
CA GLN A 108 -18.89 10.66 3.77
C GLN A 108 -18.92 10.68 2.25
N GLU A 109 -20.06 11.10 1.69
CA GLU A 109 -20.23 11.45 0.28
C GLU A 109 -21.02 12.76 0.17
N GLY A 110 -20.48 13.76 -0.54
CA GLY A 110 -21.01 15.12 -0.53
C GLY A 110 -21.16 15.67 0.90
N ASN A 111 -22.39 16.05 1.28
CA ASN A 111 -22.73 16.54 2.62
C ASN A 111 -23.36 15.45 3.52
N HIS A 112 -23.42 14.21 3.05
CA HIS A 112 -23.99 13.09 3.80
C HIS A 112 -22.87 12.30 4.48
N VAL A 113 -22.95 12.19 5.80
CA VAL A 113 -22.16 11.24 6.59
C VAL A 113 -23.04 10.03 6.87
N TYR A 114 -22.55 8.84 6.52
CA TYR A 114 -23.26 7.60 6.79
C TYR A 114 -23.25 7.28 8.28
N PRO A 115 -24.42 7.13 8.93
CA PRO A 115 -24.47 6.74 10.35
C PRO A 115 -23.79 5.39 10.59
N ARG A 116 -23.95 4.47 9.63
CA ARG A 116 -23.23 3.21 9.60
C ARG A 116 -23.03 2.75 8.16
N LEU A 117 -21.81 2.38 7.80
CA LEU A 117 -21.50 1.77 6.50
C LEU A 117 -20.44 0.69 6.68
N LYS A 118 -20.63 -0.46 6.03
CA LYS A 118 -19.68 -1.58 6.14
C LYS A 118 -18.38 -1.23 5.42
N VAL A 119 -17.26 -1.64 6.01
CA VAL A 119 -15.91 -1.36 5.48
C VAL A 119 -15.73 -1.83 4.03
N LEU A 120 -16.28 -2.99 3.66
CA LEU A 120 -16.17 -3.50 2.28
C LEU A 120 -16.98 -2.65 1.28
N ASP A 121 -18.15 -2.16 1.69
CA ASP A 121 -18.97 -1.28 0.84
C ASP A 121 -18.25 0.06 0.65
N ALA A 122 -17.70 0.62 1.73
CA ALA A 122 -16.90 1.85 1.68
C ALA A 122 -15.63 1.68 0.82
N TYR A 123 -14.92 0.56 0.97
CA TYR A 123 -13.75 0.21 0.16
C TYR A 123 -14.08 0.15 -1.33
N THR A 124 -15.20 -0.50 -1.68
CA THR A 124 -15.65 -0.62 -3.07
C THR A 124 -16.02 0.74 -3.67
N ARG A 125 -16.68 1.62 -2.90
CA ARG A 125 -16.99 3.00 -3.32
C ARG A 125 -15.73 3.83 -3.53
N ALA A 126 -14.77 3.75 -2.62
CA ALA A 126 -13.48 4.45 -2.76
C ALA A 126 -12.70 3.96 -4.00
N LEU A 127 -12.66 2.65 -4.25
CA LEU A 127 -12.07 2.09 -5.46
C LEU A 127 -12.81 2.55 -6.72
N THR A 128 -14.14 2.67 -6.67
CA THR A 128 -14.93 3.21 -7.79
C THR A 128 -14.57 4.68 -8.08
N THR A 129 -14.34 5.49 -7.05
CA THR A 129 -13.85 6.87 -7.20
C THR A 129 -12.44 6.91 -7.78
N TRP A 130 -11.53 6.05 -7.30
CA TRP A 130 -10.20 5.87 -7.88
C TRP A 130 -10.26 5.48 -9.36
N ALA A 131 -11.04 4.47 -9.72
CA ALA A 131 -11.23 4.03 -11.11
C ALA A 131 -11.73 5.16 -12.02
N LYS A 132 -12.76 5.89 -11.58
CA LYS A 132 -13.27 7.06 -12.32
C LYS A 132 -12.23 8.16 -12.47
N TRP A 133 -11.37 8.37 -11.47
CA TRP A 133 -10.28 9.33 -11.57
C TRP A 133 -9.24 8.89 -12.60
N ILE A 134 -8.82 7.62 -12.56
CA ILE A 134 -7.89 7.04 -13.54
C ILE A 134 -8.41 7.21 -14.97
N ASP A 135 -9.65 6.79 -15.23
CA ASP A 135 -10.29 6.87 -16.54
C ASP A 135 -10.42 8.31 -17.08
N ARG A 136 -10.38 9.31 -16.20
CA ARG A 136 -10.55 10.74 -16.55
C ARG A 136 -9.24 11.51 -16.65
N LYS A 137 -8.22 11.10 -15.89
CA LYS A 137 -7.03 11.92 -15.64
C LYS A 137 -5.73 11.29 -16.13
N ILE A 138 -5.68 9.97 -16.23
CA ILE A 138 -4.48 9.29 -16.68
C ILE A 138 -4.56 9.02 -18.18
N ASP A 139 -3.53 9.48 -18.91
CA ASP A 139 -3.34 9.14 -20.30
C ASP A 139 -2.67 7.75 -20.40
N ALA A 140 -3.47 6.74 -20.73
CA ALA A 140 -3.01 5.35 -20.85
C ALA A 140 -2.06 5.10 -22.05
N SER A 141 -1.83 6.09 -22.91
CA SER A 141 -0.82 6.03 -23.97
C SER A 141 0.58 6.38 -23.45
N LEU A 142 0.67 7.17 -22.38
CA LEU A 142 1.91 7.62 -21.76
C LEU A 142 2.20 6.86 -20.45
N THR A 143 1.16 6.63 -19.65
CA THR A 143 1.29 6.06 -18.31
C THR A 143 0.81 4.62 -18.24
N GLN A 144 1.61 3.76 -17.64
CA GLN A 144 1.21 2.42 -17.27
C GLN A 144 0.71 2.36 -15.83
N VAL A 145 -0.50 1.86 -15.63
CA VAL A 145 -1.13 1.76 -14.32
C VAL A 145 -1.08 0.32 -13.82
N PHE A 146 -0.55 0.15 -12.62
CA PHE A 146 -0.52 -1.11 -11.89
C PHE A 146 -1.38 -1.00 -10.64
N PHE A 147 -2.01 -2.11 -10.26
CA PHE A 147 -2.57 -2.27 -8.93
C PHE A 147 -1.94 -3.48 -8.26
N ARG A 148 -1.19 -3.25 -7.18
CA ARG A 148 -0.63 -4.31 -6.36
C ARG A 148 -1.68 -4.79 -5.37
N GLY A 149 -1.97 -6.09 -5.41
CA GLY A 149 -2.91 -6.76 -4.52
C GLY A 149 -2.59 -6.59 -3.03
N TYR A 150 -3.50 -7.10 -2.21
CA TYR A 150 -3.40 -7.01 -0.76
C TYR A 150 -2.23 -7.85 -0.27
N SER A 151 -1.41 -7.26 0.59
CA SER A 151 -0.36 -7.99 1.30
C SER A 151 -0.98 -8.63 2.52
N ILE A 152 -0.89 -9.95 2.64
CA ILE A 152 -1.47 -10.66 3.78
C ILE A 152 -0.69 -10.35 5.06
N THR A 153 -1.39 -10.36 6.20
CA THR A 153 -0.84 -10.19 7.54
C THR A 153 -0.92 -11.51 8.29
N HIS A 154 0.04 -11.80 9.16
CA HIS A 154 0.13 -13.08 9.88
C HIS A 154 0.12 -12.90 11.40
N PHE A 155 -1.03 -12.53 11.96
CA PHE A 155 -1.19 -12.44 13.41
C PHE A 155 -1.75 -13.76 13.95
N TRP A 156 -0.97 -14.47 14.78
CA TRP A 156 -1.38 -15.70 15.48
C TRP A 156 -1.68 -15.42 16.95
N GLY A 157 -2.65 -16.14 17.52
CA GLY A 157 -3.02 -16.00 18.95
C GLY A 157 -3.77 -14.71 19.31
N GLY A 158 -4.01 -13.81 18.35
CA GLY A 158 -4.71 -12.54 18.55
C GLY A 158 -4.69 -11.68 17.28
N GLN A 159 -5.30 -10.50 17.31
CA GLN A 159 -5.16 -9.51 16.24
C GLN A 159 -4.00 -8.55 16.53
N TRP A 160 -3.69 -7.68 15.57
CA TRP A 160 -2.64 -6.65 15.69
C TRP A 160 -2.74 -5.76 16.94
N ASN A 161 -3.95 -5.59 17.50
CA ASN A 161 -4.24 -4.78 18.69
C ASN A 161 -4.60 -5.61 19.94
N SER A 162 -4.53 -6.95 19.86
CA SER A 162 -4.99 -7.86 20.91
C SER A 162 -4.03 -9.03 21.13
N GLY A 163 -2.71 -8.79 20.96
CA GLY A 163 -1.66 -9.75 21.27
C GLY A 163 -1.36 -10.77 20.17
N GLY A 164 -1.69 -10.46 18.91
CA GLY A 164 -1.28 -11.28 17.77
C GLY A 164 0.23 -11.24 17.52
N GLN A 165 0.81 -12.39 17.17
CA GLN A 165 2.27 -12.59 17.07
C GLN A 165 2.70 -13.33 15.80
N CYS A 166 3.96 -13.20 15.42
CA CYS A 166 4.66 -13.88 14.32
C CYS A 166 6.15 -14.14 14.58
N HIS A 167 6.73 -13.77 15.73
CA HIS A 167 8.17 -13.88 16.01
C HIS A 167 8.74 -15.30 15.93
N ASN A 168 7.92 -16.33 16.19
CA ASN A 168 8.34 -17.73 16.14
C ASN A 168 8.23 -18.34 14.74
N GLU A 169 7.72 -17.61 13.75
CA GLU A 169 7.58 -18.10 12.40
C GLU A 169 8.87 -17.87 11.61
N THR A 170 9.63 -18.94 11.38
CA THR A 170 10.93 -18.87 10.67
C THR A 170 10.92 -19.54 9.30
N GLU A 171 9.82 -20.21 8.96
CA GLU A 171 9.63 -20.89 7.68
C GLU A 171 8.29 -20.51 7.03
N PRO A 172 8.20 -20.55 5.69
CA PRO A 172 6.95 -20.38 4.97
C PRO A 172 5.89 -21.42 5.36
N ILE A 173 4.64 -21.16 4.99
CA ILE A 173 3.59 -22.18 5.02
C ILE A 173 3.87 -23.18 3.89
N PHE A 174 4.02 -24.47 4.22
CA PHE A 174 4.14 -25.54 3.23
C PHE A 174 2.84 -26.29 2.99
N ASN A 175 1.94 -26.31 3.99
CA ASN A 175 0.66 -26.98 3.88
C ASN A 175 -0.45 -25.96 3.58
N GLU A 176 -1.04 -26.10 2.39
CA GLU A 176 -2.08 -25.19 1.88
C GLU A 176 -3.33 -25.10 2.77
N SER A 177 -3.59 -26.09 3.64
CA SER A 177 -4.72 -26.03 4.56
C SER A 177 -4.62 -24.91 5.60
N TYR A 178 -3.42 -24.37 5.84
CA TYR A 178 -3.21 -23.24 6.74
C TYR A 178 -3.35 -21.88 6.06
N LEU A 179 -3.54 -21.86 4.74
CA LEU A 179 -3.68 -20.61 4.00
C LEU A 179 -5.03 -19.95 4.27
N GLN A 180 -5.02 -18.63 4.29
CA GLN A 180 -6.21 -17.83 4.48
C GLN A 180 -7.10 -17.87 3.24
N LYS A 181 -8.40 -17.65 3.45
CA LYS A 181 -9.34 -17.43 2.34
C LYS A 181 -8.94 -16.20 1.55
N TYR A 182 -9.19 -16.23 0.24
CA TYR A 182 -8.88 -15.09 -0.61
C TYR A 182 -9.62 -13.83 -0.10
N PRO A 183 -8.93 -12.69 0.11
CA PRO A 183 -9.54 -11.54 0.77
C PRO A 183 -10.71 -10.97 -0.02
N SER A 184 -11.85 -10.70 0.65
CA SER A 184 -13.03 -10.07 0.02
C SER A 184 -12.73 -8.74 -0.65
N LYS A 185 -11.76 -7.98 -0.11
CA LYS A 185 -11.26 -6.74 -0.72
C LYS A 185 -10.66 -6.97 -2.11
N MET A 186 -10.02 -8.11 -2.36
CA MET A 186 -9.43 -8.38 -3.66
C MET A 186 -10.49 -8.69 -4.71
N TRP A 187 -11.56 -9.40 -4.35
CA TRP A 187 -12.74 -9.51 -5.23
C TRP A 187 -13.31 -8.14 -5.61
N ALA A 188 -13.34 -7.18 -4.67
CA ALA A 188 -13.77 -5.81 -4.97
C ALA A 188 -12.80 -5.08 -5.92
N VAL A 189 -11.49 -5.25 -5.76
CA VAL A 189 -10.48 -4.70 -6.69
C VAL A 189 -10.64 -5.27 -8.08
N GLU A 190 -10.75 -6.60 -8.20
CA GLU A 190 -10.92 -7.29 -9.48
C GLU A 190 -12.21 -6.84 -10.18
N HIS A 191 -13.32 -6.75 -9.44
CA HIS A 191 -14.58 -6.25 -9.97
C HIS A 191 -14.46 -4.81 -10.47
N VAL A 192 -13.81 -3.92 -9.72
CA VAL A 192 -13.64 -2.53 -10.15
C VAL A 192 -12.75 -2.43 -11.38
N ILE A 193 -11.60 -3.11 -11.40
CA ILE A 193 -10.66 -3.08 -12.52
C ILE A 193 -11.29 -3.62 -13.81
N GLN A 194 -12.10 -4.67 -13.74
CA GLN A 194 -12.80 -5.23 -14.90
C GLN A 194 -13.75 -4.23 -15.58
N ASN A 195 -14.22 -3.21 -14.86
CA ASN A 195 -15.14 -2.20 -15.36
C ASN A 195 -14.46 -0.87 -15.75
N MET A 196 -13.12 -0.80 -15.69
CA MET A 196 -12.36 0.40 -16.05
C MET A 196 -12.17 0.52 -17.56
N LYS A 197 -12.11 1.75 -18.07
CA LYS A 197 -11.73 2.02 -19.46
C LYS A 197 -10.22 1.98 -19.64
N THR A 198 -9.49 2.56 -18.70
CA THR A 198 -8.02 2.55 -18.68
C THR A 198 -7.55 1.17 -18.23
N PRO A 199 -6.70 0.47 -19.04
CA PRO A 199 -6.16 -0.81 -18.66
C PRO A 199 -5.29 -0.71 -17.40
N VAL A 200 -5.54 -1.59 -16.43
CA VAL A 200 -4.73 -1.72 -15.22
C VAL A 200 -4.09 -3.10 -15.17
N ILE A 201 -2.78 -3.15 -14.97
CA ILE A 201 -2.06 -4.40 -14.77
C ILE A 201 -2.20 -4.78 -13.29
N TYR A 202 -3.00 -5.80 -13.02
CA TYR A 202 -3.22 -6.30 -11.66
C TYR A 202 -2.13 -7.29 -11.25
N MET A 203 -1.35 -6.94 -10.22
CA MET A 203 -0.37 -7.84 -9.61
C MET A 203 -1.03 -8.54 -8.41
N ASN A 204 -1.57 -9.73 -8.65
CA ASN A 204 -2.22 -10.54 -7.61
C ASN A 204 -1.19 -11.19 -6.66
N VAL A 205 -0.67 -10.40 -5.72
CA VAL A 205 0.33 -10.85 -4.75
C VAL A 205 -0.27 -11.48 -3.48
N SER A 206 -1.61 -11.51 -3.33
CA SER A 206 -2.20 -11.91 -2.06
C SER A 206 -1.89 -13.36 -1.69
N ARG A 207 -2.07 -14.31 -2.61
CA ARG A 207 -1.78 -15.72 -2.33
C ARG A 207 -0.29 -15.96 -2.06
N LEU A 208 0.61 -15.39 -2.87
CA LEU A 208 2.06 -15.60 -2.67
C LEU A 208 2.55 -15.03 -1.34
N THR A 209 1.93 -13.93 -0.87
CA THR A 209 2.29 -13.33 0.43
C THR A 209 1.76 -14.11 1.62
N ASP A 210 0.62 -14.79 1.48
CA ASP A 210 0.03 -15.66 2.53
C ASP A 210 0.95 -16.83 2.90
N TYR A 211 1.76 -17.31 1.96
CA TYR A 211 2.76 -18.33 2.27
C TYR A 211 3.86 -17.82 3.21
N ARG A 212 4.06 -16.51 3.30
CA ARG A 212 5.28 -15.93 3.87
C ARG A 212 5.13 -15.44 5.30
N LYS A 213 4.57 -16.28 6.18
CA LYS A 213 4.49 -15.95 7.61
C LYS A 213 5.85 -15.65 8.26
N ASP A 214 6.94 -16.15 7.66
CA ASP A 214 8.34 -15.95 8.04
C ASP A 214 8.93 -14.56 7.68
N GLY A 215 8.28 -13.81 6.79
CA GLY A 215 8.89 -12.62 6.20
C GLY A 215 8.73 -11.31 7.00
N HIS A 216 8.11 -11.37 8.18
CA HIS A 216 7.75 -10.19 8.96
C HIS A 216 8.87 -9.73 9.91
N PRO A 217 9.03 -8.42 10.14
CA PRO A 217 9.98 -7.91 11.13
C PRO A 217 9.64 -8.33 12.56
N SER A 218 8.36 -8.57 12.86
CA SER A 218 7.90 -8.93 14.19
C SER A 218 8.42 -7.93 15.25
N LEU A 219 9.20 -8.38 16.23
CA LEU A 219 9.82 -7.61 17.31
C LEU A 219 10.94 -6.68 16.82
N TYR A 220 11.55 -6.99 15.68
CA TYR A 220 12.76 -6.32 15.19
C TYR A 220 12.51 -4.99 14.45
N ARG A 221 11.27 -4.48 14.45
CA ARG A 221 10.95 -3.20 13.78
C ARG A 221 11.50 -1.97 14.51
N LYS A 222 11.66 -2.02 15.83
CA LYS A 222 12.17 -0.89 16.63
C LYS A 222 13.43 -1.32 17.38
N GLU A 223 14.47 -0.48 17.34
CA GLU A 223 15.58 -0.61 18.27
C GLU A 223 15.08 -0.38 19.70
N TYR A 224 15.30 -1.37 20.56
CA TYR A 224 15.08 -1.27 22.00
C TYR A 224 16.07 -0.25 22.57
N LYS A 225 15.56 0.87 23.09
CA LYS A 225 16.44 1.89 23.71
C LYS A 225 16.87 1.51 25.13
N THR A 226 16.11 0.65 25.83
CA THR A 226 16.44 0.16 27.19
C THR A 226 15.79 -1.20 27.48
N ALA A 227 16.37 -2.00 28.38
CA ALA A 227 15.79 -3.29 28.84
C ALA A 227 14.38 -3.11 29.47
N ALA A 228 14.09 -1.96 30.08
CA ALA A 228 12.75 -1.63 30.59
C ALA A 228 11.68 -1.41 29.48
N THR A 229 12.10 -1.23 28.22
CA THR A 229 11.18 -1.15 27.08
C THR A 229 10.92 -2.51 26.42
N GLU A 230 11.65 -3.57 26.77
CA GLU A 230 11.39 -4.93 26.26
C GLU A 230 9.98 -5.39 26.65
N ASP A 231 9.60 -5.24 27.92
CA ASP A 231 8.36 -5.82 28.47
C ASP A 231 7.07 -5.08 28.03
N SER A 232 7.18 -3.78 27.73
CA SER A 232 6.02 -2.95 27.31
C SER A 232 5.85 -2.83 25.80
N THR A 233 6.90 -3.10 25.01
CA THR A 233 6.85 -3.07 23.53
C THR A 233 6.83 -4.44 22.88
N ALA A 234 7.17 -5.51 23.61
CA ALA A 234 6.88 -6.90 23.22
C ALA A 234 5.36 -7.18 23.03
N LEU A 235 4.49 -6.27 23.45
CA LEU A 235 3.03 -6.39 23.31
C LEU A 235 2.51 -6.17 21.88
N TYR A 236 3.28 -5.59 20.97
CA TYR A 236 2.82 -5.29 19.60
C TYR A 236 3.88 -5.62 18.54
N GLU A 237 3.87 -6.86 18.08
CA GLU A 237 4.68 -7.31 16.96
C GLU A 237 4.19 -6.73 15.63
N ASP A 238 5.13 -6.47 14.72
CA ASP A 238 4.79 -6.09 13.36
C ASP A 238 4.68 -7.30 12.43
N CYS A 239 3.48 -7.84 12.33
CA CYS A 239 3.13 -8.92 11.41
C CYS A 239 2.39 -8.41 10.15
N SER A 240 2.71 -7.17 9.74
CA SER A 240 2.04 -6.51 8.61
C SER A 240 2.99 -5.88 7.59
N HIS A 241 4.14 -5.37 8.05
CA HIS A 241 5.24 -4.93 7.21
C HIS A 241 6.18 -6.11 6.93
N TRP A 242 7.14 -5.92 6.05
CA TRP A 242 8.04 -7.00 5.63
C TRP A 242 9.49 -6.60 5.87
N CYS A 243 10.32 -7.57 6.21
CA CYS A 243 11.77 -7.41 6.21
C CYS A 243 12.26 -7.07 4.80
N LEU A 244 13.36 -6.32 4.74
CA LEU A 244 14.14 -6.07 3.54
C LEU A 244 15.60 -6.49 3.78
N PRO A 245 16.22 -7.30 2.89
CA PRO A 245 15.61 -7.95 1.72
C PRO A 245 14.52 -8.97 2.13
N GLY A 246 13.59 -9.26 1.22
CA GLY A 246 12.47 -10.16 1.52
C GLY A 246 11.33 -10.12 0.50
N VAL A 247 10.11 -10.41 0.97
CA VAL A 247 8.89 -10.52 0.14
C VAL A 247 8.66 -9.32 -0.80
N PRO A 248 8.92 -8.06 -0.40
CA PRO A 248 8.79 -6.93 -1.32
C PRO A 248 9.72 -6.97 -2.53
N ASP A 249 10.85 -7.68 -2.46
CA ASP A 249 11.77 -7.87 -3.60
C ASP A 249 11.08 -8.70 -4.68
N THR A 250 10.40 -9.80 -4.30
CA THR A 250 9.58 -10.60 -5.21
C THR A 250 8.46 -9.78 -5.86
N TRP A 251 7.83 -8.84 -5.15
CA TRP A 251 6.84 -7.95 -5.76
C TRP A 251 7.45 -7.05 -6.83
N ASN A 252 8.69 -6.58 -6.62
CA ASN A 252 9.41 -5.77 -7.60
C ASN A 252 9.90 -6.60 -8.79
N GLU A 253 10.26 -7.87 -8.59
CA GLU A 253 10.52 -8.80 -9.69
C GLU A 253 9.25 -9.02 -10.54
N LEU A 254 8.08 -9.19 -9.92
CA LEU A 254 6.81 -9.27 -10.63
C LEU A 254 6.47 -8.00 -11.39
N LEU A 255 6.75 -6.82 -10.80
CA LEU A 255 6.62 -5.54 -11.50
C LEU A 255 7.52 -5.50 -12.74
N TYR A 256 8.79 -5.85 -12.59
CA TYR A 256 9.76 -5.90 -13.69
C TYR A 256 9.32 -6.83 -14.81
N VAL A 257 8.95 -8.08 -14.50
CA VAL A 257 8.48 -9.04 -15.51
C VAL A 257 7.19 -8.56 -16.18
N SER A 258 6.29 -7.91 -15.42
CA SER A 258 5.06 -7.36 -15.99
C SER A 258 5.33 -6.20 -16.94
N LEU A 259 6.32 -5.36 -16.64
CA LEU A 259 6.79 -4.30 -17.55
C LEU A 259 7.41 -4.88 -18.82
N LEU A 260 8.21 -5.94 -18.73
CA LEU A 260 8.75 -6.61 -19.93
C LEU A 260 7.64 -7.23 -20.80
N LYS A 261 6.64 -7.84 -20.17
CA LYS A 261 5.60 -8.59 -20.87
C LYS A 261 4.49 -7.70 -21.44
N TYR A 262 4.06 -6.70 -20.68
CA TYR A 262 2.89 -5.88 -20.98
C TYR A 262 3.22 -4.39 -21.16
N GLY A 263 4.49 -4.02 -21.01
CA GLY A 263 5.01 -2.66 -21.14
C GLY A 263 4.60 -1.97 -22.42
N LYS A 264 4.20 -0.69 -22.30
CA LYS A 264 4.06 0.25 -23.42
C LYS A 264 5.13 1.33 -23.26
N GLY A 265 5.98 1.50 -24.27
CA GLY A 265 7.16 2.38 -24.24
C GLY A 265 8.39 1.71 -24.86
N THR A 266 9.56 2.36 -24.77
CA THR A 266 10.87 1.85 -25.24
C THR A 266 11.36 0.58 -24.52
N TRP A 267 10.52 0.01 -23.65
CA TRP A 267 10.74 -1.22 -22.87
C TRP A 267 10.59 -2.50 -23.68
N LYS A 268 9.96 -2.43 -24.87
CA LYS A 268 9.95 -3.54 -25.84
C LYS A 268 11.25 -3.50 -26.62
N SER A 269 12.11 -4.49 -26.36
CA SER A 269 13.23 -4.82 -27.23
C SER A 269 12.76 -5.49 -28.51
#